data_AF-A0A9D7X1K6-F1
#
_entry.id   AF-A0A9D7X1K6-F1
#
_cell.length_a   1.000
_cell.length_b   1.000
_cell.length_c   1.000
_cell.angle_alpha   90.00
_cell.angle_beta   90.00
_cell.angle_gamma   90.00
#
_symmetry.space_group_name_H-M   'P 1'
#
loop_
_entity.id
_entity.type
_entity.pdbx_description
1 polymer ?
#
loop_
_entity_poly.entity_id
_entity_poly.type
_entity_poly.pdbx_seq_one_letter_code
_entity_poly.pdbx_strand_id
1 'polypeptide(L)'
;MSENTSYKLVNIQKREMKLRVQRHEILVSESERALDMILEAPAPATLVQSFPDQDLYYLMHKIGPYDFIPVLAMANSEQWEYILDVETWDNDRLDLALMTKTFDLLFQADPQRLLRWVIKEKPDYFEYYLFKNMEIFVREHDEVPPEDFDDYITLDDKFYFRFPEKPGDMDEDLPGPGNQQEAWELIEKMVQAVAEMDLSVYHGLLLETASILTAETEEEQFRLKNLRLAEKGFLPAHEALGIYQPTKLSSVRKRPEKNRFNPEPYDPDIPLPPQFFSQFIEGDDLFVKSLKLLDPEFIIHLESELAALINKIISADKIKLRSKEDLEKAISKACSYLNLGLEVILKQDKKPELARGVIQEYFLEDIFRTGSRAGIKLKTKAFNWFRQSFMNKNNLPLSFLGEEYLGVIGGLFLDRPLYYNNYAGGELYRNFKSISDIIQTSSALDQIIALDKVLGLLDVDINSFEQGVLTYKTLILTLWAKNRLKLSQTLEPIDTKVFKKFFIALFSTSDYSRTDQIPLQDLVLWMSEVTGMNETDFENAFAKVLSNLIKELEAEYSRVAPENIDPRFIPHFLLRTSKKK
;
A
#
# COMPACT_ATOMS: atom_id res chain seq x y z
N MET A 1 24.22 -43.05 1.91
CA MET A 1 23.06 -42.96 2.82
C MET A 1 22.35 -44.30 2.80
N SER A 2 22.06 -44.90 3.96
CA SER A 2 21.44 -46.24 4.02
C SER A 2 20.01 -46.23 3.47
N GLU A 3 19.54 -47.32 2.85
CA GLU A 3 18.17 -47.44 2.30
C GLU A 3 17.09 -47.10 3.34
N ASN A 4 17.31 -47.45 4.61
CA ASN A 4 16.41 -47.11 5.73
C ASN A 4 16.30 -45.60 6.01
N THR A 5 17.35 -44.81 5.74
CA THR A 5 17.32 -43.34 5.86
C THR A 5 16.47 -42.73 4.75
N SER A 6 16.53 -43.31 3.54
CA SER A 6 15.74 -42.87 2.38
C SER A 6 14.23 -43.08 2.60
N TYR A 7 13.81 -44.26 3.10
CA TYR A 7 12.39 -44.53 3.37
C TYR A 7 11.78 -43.61 4.44
N LYS A 8 12.54 -43.28 5.49
CA LYS A 8 12.09 -42.34 6.54
C LYS A 8 11.87 -40.94 5.98
N LEU A 9 12.83 -40.44 5.18
CA LEU A 9 12.72 -39.12 4.54
C LEU A 9 11.52 -39.05 3.60
N VAL A 10 11.28 -40.09 2.78
CA VAL A 10 10.11 -40.16 1.89
C VAL A 10 8.79 -40.13 2.69
N ASN A 11 8.72 -40.79 3.83
CA ASN A 11 7.52 -40.78 4.67
C ASN A 11 7.28 -39.41 5.33
N ILE A 12 8.34 -38.74 5.79
CA ILE A 12 8.27 -37.37 6.33
C ILE A 12 7.78 -36.42 5.24
N GLN A 13 8.39 -36.47 4.05
CA GLN A 13 7.98 -35.65 2.90
C GLN A 13 6.50 -35.90 2.54
N LYS A 14 6.05 -37.15 2.48
CA LYS A 14 4.62 -37.46 2.20
C LYS A 14 3.68 -36.89 3.27
N ARG A 15 4.06 -36.99 4.54
CA ARG A 15 3.27 -36.43 5.64
C ARG A 15 3.19 -34.90 5.54
N GLU A 16 4.33 -34.26 5.27
CA GLU A 16 4.38 -32.80 5.15
C GLU A 16 3.58 -32.30 3.95
N MET A 17 3.68 -32.97 2.79
CA MET A 17 2.87 -32.63 1.63
C MET A 17 1.37 -32.80 1.89
N LYS A 18 0.98 -33.81 2.69
CA LYS A 18 -0.43 -33.98 3.11
C LYS A 18 -0.89 -32.84 4.01
N LEU A 19 -0.07 -32.45 5.00
CA LEU A 19 -0.37 -31.30 5.88
C LEU A 19 -0.46 -30.00 5.08
N ARG A 20 0.43 -29.80 4.10
CA ARG A 20 0.39 -28.66 3.20
C ARG A 20 -0.93 -28.56 2.44
N VAL A 21 -1.41 -29.65 1.85
CA VAL A 21 -2.71 -29.65 1.15
C VAL A 21 -3.84 -29.30 2.12
N GLN A 22 -3.86 -29.89 3.31
CA GLN A 22 -4.87 -29.59 4.33
C GLN A 22 -4.83 -28.11 4.77
N ARG A 23 -3.64 -27.56 5.02
CA ARG A 23 -3.45 -26.14 5.37
C ARG A 23 -3.96 -25.22 4.26
N HIS A 24 -3.65 -25.55 3.00
CA HIS A 24 -4.12 -24.79 1.85
C HIS A 24 -5.66 -24.79 1.72
N GLU A 25 -6.31 -25.94 1.91
CA GLU A 25 -7.78 -26.03 1.90
C GLU A 25 -8.43 -25.16 2.98
N ILE A 26 -7.82 -25.09 4.18
CA ILE A 26 -8.26 -24.21 5.27
C ILE A 26 -8.08 -22.73 4.87
N LEU A 27 -6.92 -22.38 4.32
CA LEU A 27 -6.62 -20.99 3.92
C LEU A 27 -7.57 -20.45 2.86
N VAL A 28 -8.01 -21.28 1.91
CA VAL A 28 -8.91 -20.88 0.81
C VAL A 28 -10.39 -20.91 1.24
N SER A 29 -10.75 -21.69 2.27
CA SER A 29 -12.14 -21.79 2.75
C SER A 29 -12.67 -20.48 3.34
N GLU A 30 -14.00 -20.29 3.36
CA GLU A 30 -14.63 -19.16 4.07
C GLU A 30 -14.32 -19.17 5.57
N SER A 31 -14.37 -18.01 6.22
CA SER A 31 -13.91 -17.81 7.61
C SER A 31 -14.49 -18.80 8.62
N GLU A 32 -15.82 -18.96 8.67
CA GLU A 32 -16.49 -19.90 9.59
C GLU A 32 -16.06 -21.35 9.33
N ARG A 33 -16.07 -21.75 8.06
CA ARG A 33 -15.65 -23.10 7.64
C ARG A 33 -14.18 -23.38 7.95
N ALA A 34 -13.31 -22.38 7.79
CA ALA A 34 -11.89 -22.52 8.09
C ALA A 34 -11.68 -22.80 9.59
N LEU A 35 -12.42 -22.11 10.47
CA LEU A 35 -12.39 -22.35 11.91
C LEU A 35 -12.88 -23.76 12.24
N ASP A 36 -14.04 -24.18 11.72
CA ASP A 36 -14.58 -25.51 11.94
C ASP A 36 -13.59 -26.61 11.49
N MET A 37 -12.99 -26.46 10.31
CA MET A 37 -12.00 -27.41 9.79
C MET A 37 -10.77 -27.56 10.69
N ILE A 38 -10.35 -26.49 11.39
CA ILE A 38 -9.25 -26.54 12.36
C ILE A 38 -9.69 -27.28 13.62
N LEU A 39 -10.84 -26.93 14.18
CA LEU A 39 -11.33 -27.46 15.46
C LEU A 39 -11.77 -28.93 15.35
N GLU A 40 -12.34 -29.34 14.22
CA GLU A 40 -12.78 -30.72 13.95
C GLU A 40 -11.66 -31.64 13.46
N ALA A 41 -10.44 -31.12 13.26
CA ALA A 41 -9.32 -31.92 12.80
C ALA A 41 -9.02 -33.07 13.79
N PRO A 42 -8.52 -34.24 13.34
CA PRO A 42 -8.20 -35.35 14.25
C PRO A 42 -7.13 -35.01 15.32
N ALA A 43 -6.27 -34.04 15.03
CA ALA A 43 -5.25 -33.52 15.95
C ALA A 43 -5.13 -31.99 15.78
N PRO A 44 -6.07 -31.20 16.33
CA PRO A 44 -6.14 -29.75 16.11
C PRO A 44 -4.86 -29.04 16.53
N ALA A 45 -4.31 -29.34 17.71
CA ALA A 45 -3.09 -28.69 18.18
C ALA A 45 -1.89 -28.94 17.27
N THR A 46 -1.68 -30.18 16.81
CA THR A 46 -0.60 -30.51 15.87
C THR A 46 -0.80 -29.85 14.51
N LEU A 47 -2.05 -29.70 14.06
CA LEU A 47 -2.37 -28.98 12.83
C LEU A 47 -2.04 -27.49 12.97
N VAL A 48 -2.51 -26.84 14.04
CA VAL A 48 -2.24 -25.41 14.31
C VAL A 48 -0.74 -25.13 14.38
N GLN A 49 -0.01 -25.95 15.14
CA GLN A 49 1.45 -25.82 15.31
C GLN A 49 2.23 -26.13 14.02
N SER A 50 1.60 -26.78 13.03
CA SER A 50 2.22 -27.02 11.73
C SER A 50 2.07 -25.84 10.77
N PHE A 51 1.19 -24.85 11.03
CA PHE A 51 1.07 -23.69 10.15
C PHE A 51 2.32 -22.81 10.20
N PRO A 52 2.81 -22.33 9.05
CA PRO A 52 3.73 -21.20 9.01
C PRO A 52 3.10 -20.00 9.72
N ASP A 53 3.89 -19.24 10.47
CA ASP A 53 3.35 -18.16 11.31
C ASP A 53 2.58 -17.10 10.51
N GLN A 54 3.01 -16.86 9.27
CA GLN A 54 2.36 -15.92 8.34
C GLN A 54 0.95 -16.40 7.94
N ASP A 55 0.80 -17.71 7.72
CA ASP A 55 -0.49 -18.31 7.38
C ASP A 55 -1.43 -18.31 8.58
N LEU A 56 -0.91 -18.61 9.77
CA LEU A 56 -1.70 -18.58 11.00
C LEU A 56 -2.14 -17.15 11.34
N TYR A 57 -1.24 -16.19 11.22
CA TYR A 57 -1.54 -14.76 11.41
C TYR A 57 -2.58 -14.27 10.40
N TYR A 58 -2.47 -14.69 9.14
CA TYR A 58 -3.48 -14.40 8.14
C TYR A 58 -4.86 -14.98 8.54
N LEU A 59 -4.90 -16.23 9.03
CA LEU A 59 -6.14 -16.87 9.47
C LEU A 59 -6.77 -16.14 10.67
N MET A 60 -5.96 -15.66 11.62
CA MET A 60 -6.43 -14.86 12.75
C MET A 60 -7.22 -13.63 12.28
N HIS A 61 -6.70 -12.90 11.29
CA HIS A 61 -7.37 -11.72 10.72
C HIS A 61 -8.52 -12.05 9.78
N LYS A 62 -8.47 -13.20 9.12
CA LYS A 62 -9.56 -13.68 8.26
C LYS A 62 -10.78 -14.12 9.07
N ILE A 63 -10.56 -14.83 10.17
CA ILE A 63 -11.62 -15.34 11.05
C ILE A 63 -12.14 -14.25 11.97
N GLY A 64 -11.23 -13.44 12.52
CA GLY A 64 -11.53 -12.46 13.55
C GLY A 64 -10.74 -12.78 14.82
N PRO A 65 -10.01 -11.82 15.42
CA PRO A 65 -9.11 -12.12 16.54
C PRO A 65 -9.77 -12.80 17.74
N TYR A 66 -11.00 -12.40 18.10
CA TYR A 66 -11.73 -12.98 19.24
C TYR A 66 -12.25 -14.39 18.96
N ASP A 67 -12.81 -14.64 17.78
CA ASP A 67 -13.25 -15.98 17.38
C ASP A 67 -12.07 -16.95 17.20
N PHE A 68 -10.86 -16.41 17.02
CA PHE A 68 -9.62 -17.18 16.88
C PHE A 68 -8.98 -17.61 18.21
N ILE A 69 -9.50 -17.17 19.37
CA ILE A 69 -8.96 -17.51 20.71
C ILE A 69 -8.80 -19.02 20.93
N PRO A 70 -9.75 -19.91 20.56
CA PRO A 70 -9.57 -21.36 20.71
C PRO A 70 -8.39 -21.90 19.90
N VAL A 71 -8.10 -21.29 18.74
CA VAL A 71 -6.95 -21.66 17.90
C VAL A 71 -5.65 -21.14 18.53
N LEU A 72 -5.65 -19.91 19.07
CA LEU A 72 -4.50 -19.33 19.77
C LEU A 72 -4.09 -20.15 20.99
N ALA A 73 -5.04 -20.72 21.73
CA ALA A 73 -4.76 -21.59 22.87
C ALA A 73 -3.90 -22.82 22.49
N MET A 74 -4.04 -23.29 21.25
CA MET A 74 -3.32 -24.45 20.71
C MET A 74 -2.01 -24.09 19.98
N ALA A 75 -1.82 -22.82 19.60
CA ALA A 75 -0.62 -22.33 18.94
C ALA A 75 0.64 -22.53 19.79
N ASN A 76 1.83 -22.62 19.21
CA ASN A 76 3.10 -22.70 19.95
C ASN A 76 3.60 -21.31 20.38
N SER A 77 4.66 -21.25 21.19
CA SER A 77 5.21 -19.97 21.67
C SER A 77 5.83 -19.12 20.56
N GLU A 78 6.42 -19.73 19.52
CA GLU A 78 6.98 -19.00 18.37
C GLU A 78 5.89 -18.32 17.52
N GLN A 79 4.71 -18.93 17.44
CA GLN A 79 3.53 -18.37 16.80
C GLN A 79 2.98 -17.17 17.60
N TRP A 80 2.96 -17.24 18.93
CA TRP A 80 2.63 -16.09 19.79
C TRP A 80 3.65 -14.96 19.65
N GLU A 81 4.95 -15.30 19.61
CA GLU A 81 6.03 -14.35 19.38
C GLU A 81 5.84 -13.59 18.07
N TYR A 82 5.49 -14.30 16.99
CA TYR A 82 5.24 -13.66 15.70
C TYR A 82 4.07 -12.68 15.75
N ILE A 83 2.99 -13.01 16.45
CA ILE A 83 1.85 -12.10 16.63
C ILE A 83 2.29 -10.83 17.36
N LEU A 84 3.07 -10.96 18.45
CA LEU A 84 3.61 -9.80 19.16
C LEU A 84 4.49 -8.93 18.25
N ASP A 85 5.39 -9.56 17.47
CA ASP A 85 6.30 -8.85 16.58
C ASP A 85 5.57 -8.02 15.51
N VAL A 86 4.43 -8.49 15.02
CA VAL A 86 3.66 -7.82 13.95
C VAL A 86 2.63 -6.82 14.49
N GLU A 87 1.94 -7.13 15.59
CA GLU A 87 0.81 -6.32 16.09
C GLU A 87 1.22 -5.14 16.97
N THR A 88 2.20 -5.35 17.86
CA THR A 88 2.41 -4.45 19.02
C THR A 88 3.25 -3.22 18.73
N TRP A 89 3.71 -3.06 17.49
CA TRP A 89 4.68 -2.03 17.11
C TRP A 89 4.09 -1.01 16.15
N ASP A 90 4.39 0.27 16.40
CA ASP A 90 4.27 1.32 15.40
C ASP A 90 5.65 1.76 14.93
N ASN A 91 6.05 1.27 13.74
CA ASN A 91 7.42 1.39 13.23
C ASN A 91 8.45 0.81 14.23
N ASP A 92 9.17 1.69 14.92
CA ASP A 92 10.27 1.43 15.85
C ASP A 92 9.90 1.66 17.32
N ARG A 93 8.62 1.92 17.62
CA ARG A 93 8.10 2.15 18.98
C ARG A 93 7.07 1.10 19.35
N LEU A 94 7.06 0.70 20.61
CA LEU A 94 6.00 -0.15 21.16
C LEU A 94 4.72 0.69 21.38
N ASP A 95 3.59 0.17 20.93
CA ASP A 95 2.27 0.77 21.12
C ASP A 95 1.54 0.04 22.25
N LEU A 96 1.40 0.72 23.40
CA LEU A 96 0.82 0.15 24.62
C LEU A 96 -0.64 -0.30 24.43
N ALA A 97 -1.42 0.40 23.59
CA ALA A 97 -2.80 0.03 23.35
C ALA A 97 -2.90 -1.28 22.54
N LEU A 98 -1.98 -1.47 21.58
CA LEU A 98 -1.90 -2.73 20.83
C LEU A 98 -1.33 -3.85 21.69
N MET A 99 -0.31 -3.58 22.52
CA MET A 99 0.19 -4.55 23.50
C MET A 99 -0.93 -5.04 24.42
N THR A 100 -1.73 -4.12 24.97
CA THR A 100 -2.88 -4.44 25.83
C THR A 100 -3.85 -5.39 25.12
N LYS A 101 -4.25 -5.06 23.88
CA LYS A 101 -5.15 -5.90 23.09
C LYS A 101 -4.57 -7.28 22.79
N THR A 102 -3.30 -7.36 22.42
CA THR A 102 -2.67 -8.63 22.11
C THR A 102 -2.48 -9.48 23.36
N PHE A 103 -2.08 -8.88 24.49
CA PHE A 103 -2.01 -9.59 25.76
C PHE A 103 -3.37 -10.06 26.25
N ASP A 104 -4.43 -9.27 26.07
CA ASP A 104 -5.79 -9.68 26.41
C ASP A 104 -6.21 -10.93 25.62
N LEU A 105 -5.98 -10.94 24.30
CA LEU A 105 -6.26 -12.11 23.46
C LEU A 105 -5.49 -13.35 23.91
N LEU A 106 -4.19 -13.22 24.20
CA LEU A 106 -3.36 -14.33 24.66
C LEU A 106 -3.74 -14.78 26.08
N PHE A 107 -4.14 -13.85 26.95
CA PHE A 107 -4.56 -14.15 28.32
C PHE A 107 -5.89 -14.89 28.32
N GLN A 108 -6.84 -14.50 27.47
CA GLN A 108 -8.09 -15.24 27.29
C GLN A 108 -7.86 -16.64 26.68
N ALA A 109 -6.83 -16.81 25.85
CA ALA A 109 -6.49 -18.10 25.26
C ALA A 109 -5.93 -19.09 26.30
N ASP A 110 -4.93 -18.69 27.10
CA ASP A 110 -4.41 -19.49 28.21
C ASP A 110 -3.63 -18.60 29.22
N PRO A 111 -4.27 -18.19 30.34
CA PRO A 111 -3.67 -17.26 31.31
C PRO A 111 -2.36 -17.78 31.89
N GLN A 112 -2.35 -19.04 32.37
CA GLN A 112 -1.20 -19.60 33.06
C GLN A 112 -0.03 -19.82 32.11
N ARG A 113 -0.31 -20.23 30.87
CA ARG A 113 0.74 -20.41 29.86
C ARG A 113 1.31 -19.07 29.42
N LEU A 114 0.47 -18.05 29.19
CA LEU A 114 0.95 -16.70 28.88
C LEU A 114 1.91 -16.23 29.96
N LEU A 115 1.49 -16.22 31.22
CA LEU A 115 2.31 -15.73 32.33
C LEU A 115 3.61 -16.51 32.48
N ARG A 116 3.57 -17.85 32.39
CA ARG A 116 4.80 -18.67 32.41
C ARG A 116 5.75 -18.32 31.28
N TRP A 117 5.22 -18.07 30.08
CA TRP A 117 6.02 -17.77 28.90
C TRP A 117 6.64 -16.38 28.98
N VAL A 118 5.84 -15.33 29.24
CA VAL A 118 6.37 -13.96 29.30
C VAL A 118 7.36 -13.77 30.45
N ILE A 119 7.14 -14.38 31.61
CA ILE A 119 8.07 -14.26 32.75
C ILE A 119 9.39 -15.00 32.49
N LYS A 120 9.35 -16.16 31.82
CA LYS A 120 10.57 -16.98 31.63
C LYS A 120 11.37 -16.61 30.38
N GLU A 121 10.68 -16.28 29.30
CA GLU A 121 11.31 -16.08 28.00
C GLU A 121 11.36 -14.61 27.59
N LYS A 122 10.52 -13.74 28.17
CA LYS A 122 10.40 -12.32 27.79
C LYS A 122 10.23 -11.35 28.97
N PRO A 123 10.98 -11.51 30.08
CA PRO A 123 10.77 -10.71 31.30
C PRO A 123 10.79 -9.22 31.00
N ASP A 124 11.83 -8.72 30.32
CA ASP A 124 11.99 -7.31 30.01
C ASP A 124 10.82 -6.73 29.18
N TYR A 125 10.22 -7.53 28.28
CA TYR A 125 9.09 -7.09 27.45
C TYR A 125 7.81 -6.91 28.29
N PHE A 126 7.60 -7.82 29.26
CA PHE A 126 6.47 -7.75 30.17
C PHE A 126 6.68 -6.66 31.23
N GLU A 127 7.86 -6.57 31.82
CA GLU A 127 8.26 -5.51 32.73
C GLU A 127 8.15 -4.13 32.08
N TYR A 128 8.52 -3.98 30.81
CA TYR A 128 8.31 -2.75 30.05
C TYR A 128 6.82 -2.38 29.97
N TYR A 129 5.96 -3.34 29.63
CA TYR A 129 4.51 -3.14 29.58
C TYR A 129 3.95 -2.73 30.93
N LEU A 130 4.35 -3.41 32.00
CA LEU A 130 3.95 -3.12 33.37
C LEU A 130 4.40 -1.72 33.79
N PHE A 131 5.68 -1.40 33.67
CA PHE A 131 6.25 -0.11 34.07
C PHE A 131 5.60 1.08 33.36
N LYS A 132 5.19 0.92 32.10
CA LYS A 132 4.53 1.99 31.34
C LYS A 132 3.08 2.23 31.76
N ASN A 133 2.43 1.28 32.42
CA ASN A 133 1.01 1.34 32.76
C ASN A 133 0.75 1.45 34.27
N MET A 134 1.70 1.10 35.13
CA MET A 134 1.54 1.19 36.59
C MET A 134 2.75 1.80 37.28
N GLU A 135 2.49 2.39 38.44
CA GLU A 135 3.52 2.84 39.38
C GLU A 135 3.62 1.84 40.53
N ILE A 136 4.84 1.44 40.87
CA ILE A 136 5.11 0.47 41.93
C ILE A 136 5.85 1.16 43.07
N PHE A 137 5.39 0.93 44.28
CA PHE A 137 6.03 1.33 45.52
C PHE A 137 6.34 0.09 46.36
N VAL A 138 7.59 -0.01 46.84
CA VAL A 138 8.04 -1.10 47.70
C VAL A 138 8.17 -0.58 49.11
N ARG A 139 7.39 -1.13 50.04
CA ARG A 139 7.40 -0.73 51.44
C ARG A 139 8.56 -1.40 52.18
N GLU A 140 9.43 -0.60 52.80
CA GLU A 140 10.44 -1.11 53.72
C GLU A 140 9.81 -1.53 55.07
N HIS A 141 10.42 -2.49 55.78
CA HIS A 141 9.80 -3.17 56.94
C HIS A 141 9.34 -2.25 58.10
N ASP A 142 9.84 -1.02 58.17
CA ASP A 142 9.55 -0.07 59.25
C ASP A 142 8.79 1.19 58.78
N GLU A 143 8.42 1.27 57.51
CA GLU A 143 7.66 2.41 56.98
C GLU A 143 6.16 2.20 57.16
N VAL A 144 5.43 3.28 57.47
CA VAL A 144 3.96 3.27 57.48
C VAL A 144 3.50 3.69 56.08
N PRO A 145 2.47 3.06 55.49
CA PRO A 145 1.91 3.52 54.23
C PRO A 145 1.55 5.01 54.33
N PRO A 146 2.00 5.86 53.40
CA PRO A 146 1.62 7.26 53.35
C PRO A 146 0.10 7.47 53.32
N GLU A 147 -0.40 8.59 53.87
CA GLU A 147 -1.85 8.88 53.92
C GLU A 147 -2.47 9.10 52.53
N ASP A 148 -1.67 9.32 51.49
CA ASP A 148 -2.08 9.49 50.09
C ASP A 148 -2.15 8.18 49.28
N PHE A 149 -2.09 7.02 49.94
CA PHE A 149 -2.13 5.69 49.29
C PHE A 149 -3.55 5.16 49.00
N ASP A 150 -4.58 6.00 49.07
CA ASP A 150 -5.98 5.58 48.92
C ASP A 150 -6.29 4.92 47.55
N ASP A 151 -5.49 5.21 46.51
CA ASP A 151 -5.61 4.63 45.16
C ASP A 151 -4.68 3.43 44.89
N TYR A 152 -3.86 3.02 45.87
CA TYR A 152 -2.92 1.90 45.73
C TYR A 152 -3.56 0.55 46.07
N ILE A 153 -3.23 -0.44 45.24
CA ILE A 153 -3.62 -1.85 45.39
C ILE A 153 -2.43 -2.62 45.97
N THR A 154 -2.69 -3.51 46.92
CA THR A 154 -1.69 -4.44 47.47
C THR A 154 -2.28 -5.83 47.69
N LEU A 155 -1.47 -6.87 47.47
CA LEU A 155 -1.84 -8.27 47.68
C LEU A 155 -1.17 -8.88 48.93
N ASP A 156 -0.09 -8.27 49.42
CA ASP A 156 0.81 -8.86 50.41
C ASP A 156 1.33 -7.86 51.47
N ASP A 157 0.84 -6.62 51.46
CA ASP A 157 1.27 -5.52 52.34
C ASP A 157 2.77 -5.15 52.21
N LYS A 158 3.42 -5.57 51.12
CA LYS A 158 4.83 -5.26 50.82
C LYS A 158 4.97 -4.51 49.52
N PHE A 159 4.29 -4.96 48.47
CA PHE A 159 4.26 -4.29 47.18
C PHE A 159 2.93 -3.56 47.02
N TYR A 160 3.02 -2.28 46.71
CA TYR A 160 1.91 -1.38 46.46
C TYR A 160 2.00 -0.93 45.01
N PHE A 161 0.91 -0.95 44.27
CA PHE A 161 0.89 -0.44 42.91
C PHE A 161 -0.41 0.29 42.58
N ARG A 162 -0.33 1.26 41.69
CA ARG A 162 -1.49 2.02 41.21
C ARG A 162 -1.41 2.26 39.70
N PHE A 163 -2.53 2.67 39.12
CA PHE A 163 -2.66 2.92 37.69
C PHE A 163 -2.97 4.41 37.46
N PRO A 164 -2.02 5.22 36.97
CA PRO A 164 -2.22 6.66 36.81
C PRO A 164 -3.38 7.05 35.88
N GLU A 165 -3.72 6.18 34.92
CA GLU A 165 -4.81 6.40 33.95
C GLU A 165 -6.16 5.85 34.42
N LYS A 166 -6.23 5.18 35.58
CA LYS A 166 -7.50 4.67 36.11
C LYS A 166 -8.39 5.86 36.48
N PRO A 167 -9.56 6.03 35.83
CA PRO A 167 -10.46 7.13 36.18
C PRO A 167 -10.90 6.97 37.64
N GLY A 168 -10.66 7.99 38.46
CA GLY A 168 -11.12 8.00 39.86
C GLY A 168 -12.64 7.98 39.91
N ASP A 169 -13.20 7.03 40.67
CA ASP A 169 -14.61 6.83 40.99
C ASP A 169 -15.60 7.46 39.98
N MET A 170 -15.76 6.83 38.82
CA MET A 170 -16.88 7.10 37.92
C MET A 170 -18.04 6.15 38.27
N ASP A 171 -19.24 6.70 38.43
CA ASP A 171 -20.50 5.95 38.55
C ASP A 171 -20.54 4.81 37.51
N GLU A 172 -20.77 3.57 37.96
CA GLU A 172 -20.84 2.34 37.13
C GLU A 172 -21.89 2.41 35.98
N ASP A 173 -22.66 3.50 35.88
CA ASP A 173 -23.79 3.69 34.97
C ASP A 173 -23.50 4.54 33.70
N LEU A 174 -22.27 5.06 33.50
CA LEU A 174 -21.91 5.76 32.26
C LEU A 174 -21.18 4.83 31.29
N PRO A 175 -21.76 4.49 30.12
CA PRO A 175 -21.04 3.72 29.11
C PRO A 175 -19.89 4.55 28.55
N GLY A 176 -18.67 4.24 29.00
CA GLY A 176 -17.43 4.74 28.40
C GLY A 176 -17.33 4.34 26.92
N PRO A 177 -16.42 4.98 26.15
CA PRO A 177 -16.30 4.73 24.72
C PRO A 177 -15.84 3.29 24.42
N GLY A 178 -16.80 2.38 24.27
CA GLY A 178 -16.78 1.14 23.46
C GLY A 178 -15.73 0.07 23.81
N ASN A 179 -16.17 -1.01 24.47
CA ASN A 179 -15.62 -2.38 24.43
C ASN A 179 -14.08 -2.54 24.23
N GLN A 180 -13.26 -1.74 24.89
CA GLN A 180 -11.81 -1.97 24.99
C GLN A 180 -11.50 -2.29 26.43
N GLN A 181 -10.94 -3.48 26.67
CA GLN A 181 -10.39 -3.85 27.97
C GLN A 181 -9.34 -2.81 28.34
N GLU A 182 -9.57 -2.08 29.42
CA GLU A 182 -8.63 -1.07 29.89
C GLU A 182 -7.37 -1.76 30.42
N ALA A 183 -6.20 -1.18 30.16
CA ALA A 183 -4.91 -1.82 30.46
C ALA A 183 -4.78 -2.19 31.94
N TRP A 184 -5.31 -1.36 32.84
CA TRP A 184 -5.27 -1.60 34.28
C TRP A 184 -6.05 -2.85 34.70
N GLU A 185 -7.23 -3.12 34.12
CA GLU A 185 -8.03 -4.31 34.45
C GLU A 185 -7.30 -5.59 34.05
N LEU A 186 -6.68 -5.59 32.86
CA LEU A 186 -5.91 -6.73 32.39
C LEU A 186 -4.68 -6.94 33.27
N ILE A 187 -3.93 -5.89 33.56
CA ILE A 187 -2.72 -5.96 34.39
C ILE A 187 -3.06 -6.47 35.79
N GLU A 188 -4.13 -5.97 36.40
CA GLU A 188 -4.57 -6.43 37.73
C GLU A 188 -4.86 -7.93 37.73
N LYS A 189 -5.63 -8.44 36.75
CA LYS A 189 -5.90 -9.88 36.58
C LYS A 189 -4.62 -10.69 36.38
N MET A 190 -3.70 -10.20 35.55
CA MET A 190 -2.41 -10.86 35.29
C MET A 190 -1.56 -10.94 36.56
N VAL A 191 -1.42 -9.83 37.28
CA VAL A 191 -0.61 -9.73 38.49
C VAL A 191 -1.19 -10.61 39.61
N GLN A 192 -2.51 -10.60 39.80
CA GLN A 192 -3.19 -11.51 40.74
C GLN A 192 -2.92 -12.97 40.38
N ALA A 193 -3.05 -13.34 39.10
CA ALA A 193 -2.77 -14.69 38.65
C ALA A 193 -1.29 -15.10 38.87
N VAL A 194 -0.32 -14.20 38.70
CA VAL A 194 1.09 -14.49 39.03
C VAL A 194 1.25 -14.73 40.53
N ALA A 195 0.64 -13.90 41.38
CA ALA A 195 0.71 -14.04 42.83
C ALA A 195 0.09 -15.36 43.33
N GLU A 196 -1.02 -15.80 42.72
CA GLU A 196 -1.65 -17.10 43.00
C GLU A 196 -0.77 -18.28 42.57
N MET A 197 0.04 -18.11 41.52
CA MET A 197 0.95 -19.15 41.03
C MET A 197 2.20 -19.30 41.90
N ASP A 198 2.91 -18.20 42.17
CA ASP A 198 4.08 -18.16 43.05
C ASP A 198 4.36 -16.72 43.52
N LEU A 199 4.20 -16.49 44.82
CA LEU A 199 4.42 -15.18 45.43
C LEU A 199 5.87 -14.68 45.28
N SER A 200 6.85 -15.58 45.22
CA SER A 200 8.26 -15.21 45.05
C SER A 200 8.53 -14.68 43.64
N VAL A 201 7.87 -15.26 42.64
CA VAL A 201 7.94 -14.79 41.24
C VAL A 201 7.24 -13.46 41.10
N TYR A 202 6.09 -13.27 41.75
CA TYR A 202 5.41 -11.98 41.85
C TYR A 202 6.32 -10.89 42.44
N HIS A 203 7.00 -11.18 43.56
CA HIS A 203 7.96 -10.24 44.17
C HIS A 203 9.11 -9.88 43.24
N GLY A 204 9.69 -10.88 42.56
CA GLY A 204 10.76 -10.66 41.59
C GLY A 204 10.30 -9.77 40.44
N LEU A 205 9.16 -10.09 39.84
CA LEU A 205 8.59 -9.32 38.72
C LEU A 205 8.39 -7.84 39.06
N LEU A 206 7.77 -7.53 40.20
CA LEU A 206 7.52 -6.13 40.58
C LEU A 206 8.80 -5.38 40.92
N LEU A 207 9.78 -6.05 41.54
CA LEU A 207 11.08 -5.46 41.85
C LEU A 207 11.85 -5.10 40.57
N GLU A 208 11.94 -6.03 39.63
CA GLU A 208 12.63 -5.81 38.35
C GLU A 208 11.91 -4.73 37.52
N THR A 209 10.57 -4.79 37.45
CA THR A 209 9.74 -3.78 36.79
C THR A 209 10.06 -2.37 37.29
N ALA A 210 10.22 -2.17 38.60
CA ALA A 210 10.52 -0.85 39.17
C ALA A 210 11.90 -0.29 38.76
N SER A 211 12.81 -1.15 38.27
CA SER A 211 14.20 -0.81 37.96
C SER A 211 14.53 -0.73 36.47
N ILE A 212 13.54 -0.96 35.60
CA ILE A 212 13.75 -1.10 34.16
C ILE A 212 14.20 0.20 33.47
N LEU A 213 15.20 0.09 32.60
CA LEU A 213 15.65 1.17 31.73
C LEU A 213 14.87 1.15 30.41
N THR A 214 13.68 1.76 30.42
CA THR A 214 12.71 1.63 29.31
C THR A 214 13.25 1.92 27.91
N ALA A 215 14.16 2.89 27.75
CA ALA A 215 14.73 3.20 26.44
C ALA A 215 15.66 2.10 25.92
N GLU A 216 16.51 1.54 26.78
CA GLU A 216 17.42 0.44 26.44
C GLU A 216 16.63 -0.84 26.14
N THR A 217 15.65 -1.16 26.99
CA THR A 217 14.79 -2.32 26.77
C THR A 217 14.04 -2.23 25.44
N GLU A 218 13.41 -1.09 25.14
CA GLU A 218 12.64 -0.94 23.90
C GLU A 218 13.53 -1.06 22.65
N GLU A 219 14.74 -0.49 22.67
CA GLU A 219 15.71 -0.63 21.58
C GLU A 219 16.16 -2.08 21.37
N GLU A 220 16.44 -2.81 22.45
CA GLU A 220 16.83 -4.21 22.36
C GLU A 220 15.67 -5.09 21.86
N GLN A 221 14.45 -4.87 22.35
CA GLN A 221 13.27 -5.57 21.86
C GLN A 221 13.02 -5.28 20.36
N PHE A 222 13.25 -4.05 19.92
CA PHE A 222 13.15 -3.68 18.50
C PHE A 222 14.20 -4.39 17.66
N ARG A 223 15.45 -4.49 18.15
CA ARG A 223 16.54 -5.21 17.48
C ARG A 223 16.21 -6.70 17.33
N LEU A 224 15.75 -7.34 18.40
CA LEU A 224 15.38 -8.76 18.40
C LEU A 224 14.20 -9.06 17.47
N LYS A 225 13.16 -8.22 17.50
CA LYS A 225 12.04 -8.27 16.56
C LYS A 225 12.53 -8.23 15.11
N ASN A 226 13.38 -7.26 14.76
CA ASN A 226 13.87 -7.13 13.39
C ASN A 226 14.66 -8.37 12.94
N LEU A 227 15.41 -9.01 13.83
CA LEU A 227 16.12 -10.25 13.53
C LEU A 227 15.13 -11.38 13.20
N ARG A 228 14.14 -11.63 14.07
CA ARG A 228 13.12 -12.67 13.85
C ARG A 228 12.28 -12.43 12.60
N LEU A 229 11.90 -11.17 12.35
CA LEU A 229 11.15 -10.80 11.16
C LEU A 229 11.98 -10.94 9.87
N ALA A 230 13.27 -10.61 9.92
CA ALA A 230 14.18 -10.77 8.78
C ALA A 230 14.35 -12.25 8.38
N GLU A 231 14.41 -13.17 9.34
CA GLU A 231 14.43 -14.63 9.07
C GLU A 231 13.19 -15.08 8.29
N LYS A 232 12.06 -14.39 8.46
CA LYS A 232 10.80 -14.64 7.76
C LYS A 232 10.65 -13.83 6.45
N GLY A 233 11.69 -13.10 6.04
CA GLY A 233 11.74 -12.31 4.81
C GLY A 233 11.26 -10.86 4.95
N PHE A 234 10.93 -10.39 6.16
CA PHE A 234 10.62 -8.98 6.43
C PHE A 234 11.90 -8.22 6.77
N LEU A 235 12.62 -7.79 5.73
CA LEU A 235 13.83 -6.99 5.91
C LEU A 235 13.49 -5.59 6.45
N PRO A 236 14.40 -4.92 7.18
CA PRO A 236 14.22 -3.54 7.58
C PRO A 236 13.84 -2.66 6.39
N ALA A 237 12.90 -1.73 6.59
CA ALA A 237 12.28 -0.97 5.50
C ALA A 237 13.31 -0.32 4.55
N HIS A 238 14.40 0.23 5.09
CA HIS A 238 15.46 0.88 4.31
C HIS A 238 16.22 -0.09 3.40
N GLU A 239 16.39 -1.34 3.80
CA GLU A 239 16.98 -2.40 2.98
C GLU A 239 15.97 -2.91 1.96
N ALA A 240 14.72 -3.11 2.39
CA ALA A 240 13.63 -3.57 1.55
C ALA A 240 13.33 -2.61 0.37
N LEU A 241 13.55 -1.29 0.54
CA LEU A 241 13.48 -0.30 -0.55
C LEU A 241 14.35 -0.66 -1.77
N GLY A 242 15.39 -1.49 -1.58
CA GLY A 242 16.23 -2.03 -2.63
C GLY A 242 15.47 -2.70 -3.78
N ILE A 243 14.29 -3.27 -3.52
CA ILE A 243 13.47 -3.94 -4.57
C ILE A 243 12.98 -2.99 -5.65
N TYR A 244 12.89 -1.68 -5.36
CA TYR A 244 12.46 -0.65 -6.29
C TYR A 244 13.64 0.04 -7.00
N GLN A 245 14.88 -0.31 -6.67
CA GLN A 245 16.04 0.31 -7.30
C GLN A 245 16.12 -0.05 -8.80
N PRO A 246 16.19 0.92 -9.72
CA PRO A 246 16.23 0.63 -11.15
C PRO A 246 17.45 -0.18 -11.60
N THR A 247 17.26 -1.43 -12.03
CA THR A 247 18.32 -2.27 -12.63
C THR A 247 18.23 -2.29 -14.17
N LYS A 248 19.38 -2.33 -14.86
CA LYS A 248 19.44 -2.51 -16.33
C LYS A 248 19.04 -3.95 -16.69
N LEU A 249 18.31 -4.14 -17.79
CA LEU A 249 17.90 -5.48 -18.26
C LEU A 249 19.10 -6.42 -18.48
N SER A 250 20.22 -5.87 -18.95
CA SER A 250 21.46 -6.63 -19.18
C SER A 250 22.15 -7.09 -17.90
N SER A 251 21.79 -6.54 -16.73
CA SER A 251 22.38 -6.87 -15.42
C SER A 251 21.41 -7.59 -14.50
N VAL A 252 20.28 -8.07 -15.02
CA VAL A 252 19.30 -8.87 -14.28
C VAL A 252 19.93 -10.22 -13.97
N ARG A 253 19.90 -10.62 -12.69
CA ARG A 253 20.56 -11.85 -12.25
C ARG A 253 19.80 -13.07 -12.76
N LYS A 254 20.55 -14.01 -13.34
CA LYS A 254 20.01 -15.29 -13.80
C LYS A 254 20.14 -16.35 -12.72
N ARG A 255 19.17 -17.25 -12.66
CA ARG A 255 19.23 -18.46 -11.84
C ARG A 255 20.36 -19.37 -12.31
N PRO A 256 21.10 -20.03 -11.40
CA PRO A 256 22.04 -21.09 -11.76
C PRO A 256 21.35 -22.20 -12.56
N GLU A 257 22.02 -22.77 -13.56
CA GLU A 257 21.42 -23.81 -14.42
C GLU A 257 20.96 -25.04 -13.63
N LYS A 258 21.68 -25.42 -12.56
CA LYS A 258 21.31 -26.53 -11.66
C LYS A 258 19.90 -26.36 -11.06
N ASN A 259 19.55 -25.14 -10.66
CA ASN A 259 18.28 -24.82 -10.00
C ASN A 259 17.10 -24.72 -10.99
N ARG A 260 17.35 -24.76 -12.30
CA ARG A 260 16.29 -24.67 -13.32
C ARG A 260 15.63 -26.01 -13.63
N PHE A 261 16.37 -27.10 -13.43
CA PHE A 261 15.99 -28.43 -13.93
C PHE A 261 16.04 -29.53 -12.87
N ASN A 262 16.65 -29.29 -11.71
CA ASN A 262 16.65 -30.21 -10.58
C ASN A 262 16.35 -29.42 -9.30
N PRO A 263 15.09 -29.45 -8.80
CA PRO A 263 14.81 -28.98 -7.46
C PRO A 263 15.63 -29.81 -6.47
N GLU A 264 16.18 -29.17 -5.44
CA GLU A 264 16.92 -29.90 -4.41
C GLU A 264 15.95 -30.83 -3.66
N PRO A 265 16.41 -32.01 -3.21
CA PRO A 265 15.56 -32.93 -2.47
C PRO A 265 14.95 -32.25 -1.24
N TYR A 266 13.74 -32.66 -0.87
CA TYR A 266 13.06 -32.16 0.34
C TYR A 266 13.97 -32.26 1.56
N ASP A 267 14.21 -31.12 2.19
CA ASP A 267 14.97 -31.01 3.42
C ASP A 267 13.98 -30.85 4.59
N PRO A 268 13.90 -31.82 5.52
CA PRO A 268 13.00 -31.72 6.67
C PRO A 268 13.36 -30.58 7.63
N ASP A 269 14.59 -30.07 7.57
CA ASP A 269 15.05 -28.97 8.43
C ASP A 269 14.68 -27.59 7.86
N ILE A 270 14.19 -27.53 6.61
CA ILE A 270 13.74 -26.31 5.96
C ILE A 270 12.20 -26.29 5.93
N PRO A 271 11.54 -25.31 6.58
CA PRO A 271 10.10 -25.22 6.55
C PRO A 271 9.59 -24.94 5.14
N LEU A 272 8.44 -25.55 4.80
CA LEU A 272 7.77 -25.25 3.54
C LEU A 272 7.24 -23.80 3.53
N PRO A 273 7.18 -23.17 2.35
CA PRO A 273 6.73 -21.79 2.25
C PRO A 273 5.28 -21.61 2.68
N PRO A 274 4.93 -20.41 3.18
CA PRO A 274 3.56 -20.02 3.47
C PRO A 274 2.71 -19.96 2.20
N GLN A 275 1.39 -20.07 2.36
CA GLN A 275 0.42 -20.16 1.26
C GLN A 275 -0.72 -19.12 1.35
N PHE A 276 -0.68 -18.17 2.29
CA PHE A 276 -1.72 -17.15 2.48
C PHE A 276 -2.04 -16.36 1.20
N PHE A 277 -1.05 -16.21 0.30
CA PHE A 277 -1.18 -15.43 -0.92
C PHE A 277 -1.84 -16.20 -2.06
N SER A 278 -1.91 -17.53 -2.00
CA SER A 278 -2.29 -18.38 -3.14
C SER A 278 -3.70 -18.07 -3.67
N GLN A 279 -4.64 -17.79 -2.77
CA GLN A 279 -6.04 -17.44 -3.12
C GLN A 279 -6.19 -16.09 -3.84
N PHE A 280 -5.17 -15.23 -3.77
CA PHE A 280 -5.21 -13.90 -4.39
C PHE A 280 -4.54 -13.87 -5.76
N ILE A 281 -3.93 -14.99 -6.17
CA ILE A 281 -3.28 -15.13 -7.49
C ILE A 281 -4.31 -15.72 -8.45
N GLU A 282 -5.30 -14.92 -8.77
CA GLU A 282 -6.40 -15.28 -9.67
C GLU A 282 -6.39 -14.41 -10.94
N GLY A 283 -7.01 -14.94 -12.00
CA GLY A 283 -7.20 -14.21 -13.25
C GLY A 283 -6.38 -14.73 -14.43
N ASP A 284 -6.30 -13.86 -15.45
CA ASP A 284 -5.89 -14.20 -16.82
C ASP A 284 -4.62 -13.48 -17.28
N ASP A 285 -3.87 -12.93 -16.33
CA ASP A 285 -2.62 -12.24 -16.61
C ASP A 285 -1.53 -13.20 -17.11
N LEU A 286 -0.54 -12.65 -17.81
CA LEU A 286 0.56 -13.44 -18.37
C LEU A 286 1.31 -14.18 -17.28
N PHE A 287 1.53 -13.54 -16.12
CA PHE A 287 2.14 -14.18 -14.96
C PHE A 287 1.34 -15.41 -14.49
N VAL A 288 0.05 -15.24 -14.17
CA VAL A 288 -0.82 -16.32 -13.67
C VAL A 288 -0.96 -17.46 -14.69
N LYS A 289 -1.11 -17.14 -15.98
CA LYS A 289 -1.14 -18.15 -17.06
C LYS A 289 0.16 -18.94 -17.17
N SER A 290 1.30 -18.29 -16.92
CA SER A 290 2.60 -18.96 -16.97
C SER A 290 2.81 -19.89 -15.77
N LEU A 291 2.26 -19.55 -14.60
CA LEU A 291 2.32 -20.41 -13.42
C LEU A 291 1.66 -21.77 -13.66
N LYS A 292 0.55 -21.79 -14.40
CA LYS A 292 -0.18 -23.03 -14.77
C LYS A 292 0.63 -23.98 -15.67
N LEU A 293 1.70 -23.50 -16.30
CA LEU A 293 2.56 -24.27 -17.20
C LEU A 293 3.86 -24.74 -16.54
N LEU A 294 4.08 -24.42 -15.27
CA LEU A 294 5.26 -24.80 -14.50
C LEU A 294 5.10 -26.19 -13.87
N ASP A 295 6.23 -26.85 -13.67
CA ASP A 295 6.28 -28.13 -12.97
C ASP A 295 5.93 -27.95 -11.49
N PRO A 296 5.14 -28.87 -10.88
CA PRO A 296 4.71 -28.74 -9.48
C PRO A 296 5.84 -28.58 -8.46
N GLU A 297 6.99 -29.23 -8.70
CA GLU A 297 8.15 -29.12 -7.81
C GLU A 297 8.80 -27.73 -7.86
N PHE A 298 8.79 -27.10 -9.04
CA PHE A 298 9.30 -25.73 -9.19
C PHE A 298 8.36 -24.69 -8.57
N ILE A 299 7.05 -24.97 -8.55
CA ILE A 299 6.06 -24.08 -7.93
C ILE A 299 6.36 -23.88 -6.43
N ILE A 300 6.79 -24.91 -5.70
CA ILE A 300 7.13 -24.79 -4.27
C ILE A 300 8.28 -23.80 -4.07
N HIS A 301 9.34 -23.89 -4.86
CA HIS A 301 10.45 -22.92 -4.79
C HIS A 301 9.98 -21.50 -5.15
N LEU A 302 9.08 -21.41 -6.13
CA LEU A 302 8.55 -20.13 -6.57
C LEU A 302 7.64 -19.48 -5.52
N GLU A 303 6.90 -20.27 -4.75
CA GLU A 303 6.10 -19.81 -3.62
C GLU A 303 6.99 -19.21 -2.53
N SER A 304 8.13 -19.84 -2.20
CA SER A 304 9.11 -19.25 -1.27
C SER A 304 9.61 -17.88 -1.76
N GLU A 305 9.95 -17.78 -3.05
CA GLU A 305 10.38 -16.49 -3.63
C GLU A 305 9.27 -15.45 -3.65
N LEU A 306 8.04 -15.88 -3.91
CA LEU A 306 6.90 -14.99 -3.96
C LEU A 306 6.54 -14.48 -2.56
N ALA A 307 6.54 -15.35 -1.55
CA ALA A 307 6.39 -14.99 -0.15
C ALA A 307 7.45 -13.96 0.26
N ALA A 308 8.73 -14.23 -0.04
CA ALA A 308 9.82 -13.32 0.25
C ALA A 308 9.67 -11.97 -0.47
N LEU A 309 9.22 -11.97 -1.72
CA LEU A 309 8.96 -10.75 -2.47
C LEU A 309 7.81 -9.93 -1.85
N ILE A 310 6.71 -10.58 -1.50
CA ILE A 310 5.55 -9.94 -0.86
C ILE A 310 5.97 -9.35 0.50
N ASN A 311 6.71 -10.08 1.32
CA ASN A 311 7.18 -9.63 2.63
C ASN A 311 8.14 -8.43 2.50
N LYS A 312 9.01 -8.43 1.48
CA LYS A 312 9.83 -7.26 1.14
C LYS A 312 9.00 -6.06 0.68
N ILE A 313 7.93 -6.27 -0.09
CA ILE A 313 7.02 -5.18 -0.51
C ILE A 313 6.32 -4.58 0.72
N ILE A 314 5.77 -5.43 1.59
CA ILE A 314 5.13 -5.01 2.85
C ILE A 314 6.09 -4.15 3.69
N SER A 315 7.35 -4.60 3.81
CA SER A 315 8.39 -3.88 4.54
C SER A 315 8.80 -2.56 3.86
N ALA A 316 8.97 -2.57 2.53
CA ALA A 316 9.43 -1.41 1.75
C ALA A 316 8.37 -0.30 1.65
N ASP A 317 7.10 -0.66 1.68
CA ASP A 317 5.97 0.27 1.65
C ASP A 317 5.38 0.55 3.04
N LYS A 318 5.94 -0.06 4.10
CA LYS A 318 5.48 0.06 5.50
C LYS A 318 3.98 -0.25 5.66
N ILE A 319 3.51 -1.30 5.00
CA ILE A 319 2.11 -1.72 5.07
C ILE A 319 1.85 -2.36 6.44
N LYS A 320 0.89 -1.83 7.19
CA LYS A 320 0.42 -2.43 8.45
C LYS A 320 -0.57 -3.55 8.10
N LEU A 321 -0.22 -4.81 8.40
CA LEU A 321 -1.05 -5.98 8.08
C LEU A 321 -2.17 -6.15 9.13
N ARG A 322 -3.19 -5.30 9.10
CA ARG A 322 -4.31 -5.35 10.07
C ARG A 322 -5.61 -5.85 9.47
N SER A 323 -5.64 -6.05 8.15
CA SER A 323 -6.84 -6.50 7.44
C SER A 323 -6.47 -7.40 6.26
N LYS A 324 -7.45 -8.19 5.82
CA LYS A 324 -7.37 -8.97 4.57
C LYS A 324 -7.04 -8.07 3.37
N GLU A 325 -7.62 -6.88 3.33
CA GLU A 325 -7.44 -5.92 2.22
C GLU A 325 -6.00 -5.41 2.11
N ASP A 326 -5.31 -5.22 3.23
CA ASP A 326 -3.92 -4.73 3.23
C ASP A 326 -2.96 -5.75 2.61
N LEU A 327 -3.21 -7.04 2.88
CA LEU A 327 -2.47 -8.13 2.29
C LEU A 327 -2.77 -8.26 0.78
N GLU A 328 -4.04 -8.16 0.41
CA GLU A 328 -4.47 -8.20 -0.99
C GLU A 328 -3.82 -7.07 -1.81
N LYS A 329 -3.72 -5.85 -1.26
CA LYS A 329 -3.02 -4.73 -1.90
C LYS A 329 -1.54 -5.06 -2.16
N ALA A 330 -0.84 -5.66 -1.20
CA ALA A 330 0.57 -6.03 -1.36
C ALA A 330 0.75 -7.12 -2.43
N ILE A 331 -0.11 -8.15 -2.42
CA ILE A 331 -0.08 -9.25 -3.40
C ILE A 331 -0.43 -8.75 -4.80
N SER A 332 -1.50 -7.96 -4.94
CA SER A 332 -1.92 -7.34 -6.21
C SER A 332 -0.81 -6.47 -6.81
N LYS A 333 -0.09 -5.74 -5.95
CA LYS A 333 1.10 -4.97 -6.36
C LYS A 333 2.23 -5.87 -6.87
N ALA A 334 2.55 -6.95 -6.15
CA ALA A 334 3.54 -7.94 -6.58
C ALA A 334 3.18 -8.51 -7.96
N CYS A 335 1.95 -9.01 -8.12
CA CYS A 335 1.44 -9.57 -9.38
C CYS A 335 1.46 -8.56 -10.53
N SER A 336 1.03 -7.31 -10.27
CA SER A 336 0.99 -6.26 -11.30
C SER A 336 2.38 -5.95 -11.86
N TYR A 337 3.38 -5.78 -10.99
CA TYR A 337 4.74 -5.49 -11.42
C TYR A 337 5.47 -6.72 -11.98
N LEU A 338 5.16 -7.93 -11.50
CA LEU A 338 5.66 -9.16 -12.13
C LEU A 338 5.12 -9.30 -13.55
N ASN A 339 3.82 -9.08 -13.76
CA ASN A 339 3.22 -9.10 -15.10
C ASN A 339 3.85 -8.04 -16.01
N LEU A 340 3.97 -6.81 -15.54
CA LEU A 340 4.64 -5.73 -16.29
C LEU A 340 6.10 -6.07 -16.59
N GLY A 341 6.84 -6.64 -15.62
CA GLY A 341 8.23 -7.05 -15.78
C GLY A 341 8.40 -8.11 -16.86
N LEU A 342 7.52 -9.12 -16.88
CA LEU A 342 7.49 -10.14 -17.93
C LEU A 342 7.21 -9.53 -19.30
N GLU A 343 6.22 -8.64 -19.41
CA GLU A 343 5.94 -7.96 -20.68
C GLU A 343 7.14 -7.13 -21.15
N VAL A 344 7.82 -6.41 -20.25
CA VAL A 344 9.00 -5.60 -20.58
C VAL A 344 10.17 -6.46 -21.08
N ILE A 345 10.36 -7.65 -20.50
CA ILE A 345 11.42 -8.58 -20.92
C ILE A 345 11.09 -9.21 -22.28
N LEU A 346 9.84 -9.65 -22.48
CA LEU A 346 9.38 -10.34 -23.69
C LEU A 346 9.07 -9.40 -24.86
N LYS A 347 8.88 -8.10 -24.59
CA LYS A 347 8.51 -7.07 -25.57
C LYS A 347 7.21 -7.38 -26.30
N GLN A 348 7.29 -7.90 -27.53
CA GLN A 348 6.12 -8.16 -28.39
C GLN A 348 5.59 -9.59 -28.28
N ASP A 349 6.41 -10.55 -27.87
CA ASP A 349 6.01 -11.97 -27.81
C ASP A 349 5.43 -12.35 -26.44
N LYS A 350 4.18 -11.93 -26.19
CA LYS A 350 3.46 -12.16 -24.92
C LYS A 350 2.83 -13.56 -24.82
N LYS A 351 3.63 -14.60 -25.06
CA LYS A 351 3.17 -15.99 -24.99
C LYS A 351 3.45 -16.60 -23.60
N PRO A 352 2.48 -17.29 -22.98
CA PRO A 352 2.68 -17.94 -21.68
C PRO A 352 3.88 -18.89 -21.63
N GLU A 353 4.19 -19.58 -22.72
CA GLU A 353 5.32 -20.51 -22.81
C GLU A 353 6.68 -19.80 -22.72
N LEU A 354 6.78 -18.61 -23.30
CA LEU A 354 7.99 -17.79 -23.22
C LEU A 354 8.12 -17.13 -21.85
N ALA A 355 7.01 -16.66 -21.28
CA ALA A 355 6.98 -16.11 -19.94
C ALA A 355 7.36 -17.16 -18.87
N ARG A 356 6.92 -18.41 -19.03
CA ARG A 356 7.41 -19.54 -18.23
C ARG A 356 8.94 -19.65 -18.28
N GLY A 357 9.52 -19.58 -19.48
CA GLY A 357 10.98 -19.62 -19.66
C GLY A 357 11.70 -18.47 -18.94
N VAL A 358 11.14 -17.27 -18.93
CA VAL A 358 11.68 -16.12 -18.19
C VAL A 358 11.63 -16.35 -16.68
N ILE A 359 10.52 -16.90 -16.14
CA ILE A 359 10.38 -17.22 -14.71
C ILE A 359 11.41 -18.30 -14.30
N GLN A 360 11.68 -19.28 -15.17
CA GLN A 360 12.70 -20.31 -14.96
C GLN A 360 14.13 -19.78 -15.14
N GLU A 361 14.33 -18.65 -15.81
CA GLU A 361 15.65 -18.05 -16.04
C GLU A 361 16.04 -17.02 -14.98
N TYR A 362 15.09 -16.21 -14.48
CA TYR A 362 15.33 -15.07 -13.59
C TYR A 362 14.58 -15.20 -12.26
N PHE A 363 15.09 -14.56 -11.20
CA PHE A 363 14.41 -14.49 -9.90
C PHE A 363 13.20 -13.55 -9.95
N LEU A 364 12.15 -13.85 -9.18
CA LEU A 364 10.93 -13.02 -9.16
C LEU A 364 11.21 -11.57 -8.75
N GLU A 365 12.11 -11.36 -7.78
CA GLU A 365 12.53 -10.03 -7.35
C GLU A 365 13.11 -9.20 -8.51
N ASP A 366 13.92 -9.82 -9.37
CA ASP A 366 14.58 -9.14 -10.47
C ASP A 366 13.59 -8.83 -11.63
N ILE A 367 12.58 -9.69 -11.83
CA ILE A 367 11.46 -9.43 -12.75
C ILE A 367 10.60 -8.28 -12.22
N PHE A 368 10.24 -8.30 -10.93
CA PHE A 368 9.49 -7.24 -10.27
C PHE A 368 10.20 -5.88 -10.39
N ARG A 369 11.51 -5.85 -10.10
CA ARG A 369 12.36 -4.66 -10.22
C ARG A 369 12.40 -4.10 -11.64
N THR A 370 12.35 -4.98 -12.64
CA THR A 370 12.25 -4.59 -14.05
C THR A 370 10.93 -3.91 -14.37
N GLY A 371 9.81 -4.43 -13.84
CA GLY A 371 8.48 -3.83 -13.98
C GLY A 371 8.39 -2.46 -13.29
N SER A 372 8.78 -2.38 -12.02
CA SER A 372 8.72 -1.13 -11.23
C SER A 372 9.58 -0.01 -11.82
N ARG A 373 10.73 -0.35 -12.42
CA ARG A 373 11.59 0.59 -13.13
C ARG A 373 10.86 1.34 -14.26
N ALA A 374 9.90 0.71 -14.96
CA ALA A 374 9.19 1.36 -16.05
C ALA A 374 8.39 2.58 -15.54
N GLY A 375 7.69 2.44 -14.42
CA GLY A 375 6.99 3.55 -13.76
C GLY A 375 7.97 4.62 -13.22
N ILE A 376 9.09 4.20 -12.62
CA ILE A 376 10.10 5.14 -12.09
C ILE A 376 10.72 6.00 -13.20
N LYS A 377 10.91 5.46 -14.41
CA LYS A 377 11.38 6.25 -15.56
C LYS A 377 10.40 7.37 -15.92
N LEU A 378 9.09 7.08 -15.91
CA LEU A 378 8.06 8.08 -16.16
C LEU A 378 8.05 9.16 -15.07
N LYS A 379 8.12 8.74 -13.80
CA LYS A 379 8.27 9.65 -12.64
C LYS A 379 9.49 10.57 -12.82
N THR A 380 10.66 10.00 -13.11
CA THR A 380 11.91 10.77 -13.30
C THR A 380 11.77 11.78 -14.45
N LYS A 381 11.17 11.37 -15.57
CA LYS A 381 10.89 12.25 -16.71
C LYS A 381 9.96 13.40 -16.32
N ALA A 382 8.89 13.12 -15.58
CA ALA A 382 7.94 14.13 -15.10
C ALA A 382 8.59 15.12 -14.12
N PHE A 383 9.38 14.65 -13.16
CA PHE A 383 10.09 15.52 -12.22
C PHE A 383 11.11 16.43 -12.91
N ASN A 384 11.87 15.90 -13.87
CA ASN A 384 12.85 16.68 -14.62
C ASN A 384 12.20 17.79 -15.43
N TRP A 385 11.06 17.50 -16.07
CA TRP A 385 10.26 18.51 -16.77
C TRP A 385 9.71 19.56 -15.79
N PHE A 386 9.04 19.13 -14.72
CA PHE A 386 8.30 20.04 -13.83
C PHE A 386 9.21 21.10 -13.21
N ARG A 387 10.45 20.76 -12.85
CA ARG A 387 11.44 21.71 -12.32
C ARG A 387 11.71 22.90 -13.25
N GLN A 388 11.61 22.71 -14.56
CA GLN A 388 11.90 23.72 -15.58
C GLN A 388 10.63 24.24 -16.27
N SER A 389 9.46 23.74 -15.86
CA SER A 389 8.17 24.00 -16.52
C SER A 389 7.74 25.46 -16.44
N PHE A 390 6.96 25.89 -17.44
CA PHE A 390 6.26 27.18 -17.41
C PHE A 390 5.34 27.26 -16.19
N MET A 391 4.66 26.16 -15.85
CA MET A 391 3.82 26.08 -14.66
C MET A 391 4.57 26.41 -13.37
N ASN A 392 5.73 25.78 -13.15
CA ASN A 392 6.52 26.00 -11.94
C ASN A 392 7.10 27.42 -11.88
N LYS A 393 7.52 27.98 -13.03
CA LYS A 393 8.00 29.38 -13.09
C LYS A 393 6.93 30.40 -12.70
N ASN A 394 5.67 30.09 -13.00
CA ASN A 394 4.53 30.97 -12.74
C ASN A 394 3.73 30.57 -11.49
N ASN A 395 4.25 29.66 -10.65
CA ASN A 395 3.58 29.15 -9.45
C ASN A 395 2.15 28.63 -9.71
N LEU A 396 1.91 28.02 -10.87
CA LEU A 396 0.60 27.45 -11.21
C LEU A 396 0.40 26.09 -10.51
N PRO A 397 -0.79 25.82 -9.92
CA PRO A 397 -1.10 24.53 -9.33
C PRO A 397 -1.23 23.44 -10.39
N LEU A 398 -1.07 22.17 -10.02
CA LEU A 398 -1.24 21.05 -10.95
C LEU A 398 -2.66 20.98 -11.56
N SER A 399 -3.67 21.51 -10.86
CA SER A 399 -5.03 21.62 -11.38
C SER A 399 -5.15 22.47 -12.65
N PHE A 400 -4.14 23.30 -12.95
CA PHE A 400 -4.04 24.02 -14.21
C PHE A 400 -4.05 23.08 -15.44
N LEU A 401 -3.55 21.86 -15.30
CA LEU A 401 -3.53 20.87 -16.37
C LEU A 401 -4.91 20.27 -16.68
N GLY A 402 -5.95 20.60 -15.93
CA GLY A 402 -7.26 19.94 -16.02
C GLY A 402 -7.25 18.53 -15.41
N GLU A 403 -8.42 17.93 -15.27
CA GLU A 403 -8.62 16.71 -14.48
C GLU A 403 -7.82 15.49 -14.98
N GLU A 404 -7.83 15.24 -16.29
CA GLU A 404 -7.16 14.08 -16.89
C GLU A 404 -5.63 14.12 -16.70
N TYR A 405 -5.00 15.23 -17.09
CA TYR A 405 -3.56 15.41 -16.95
C TYR A 405 -3.12 15.60 -15.50
N LEU A 406 -3.96 16.22 -14.65
CA LEU A 406 -3.75 16.27 -13.21
C LEU A 406 -3.69 14.85 -12.62
N GLY A 407 -4.63 13.98 -13.00
CA GLY A 407 -4.62 12.59 -12.57
C GLY A 407 -3.32 11.88 -12.97
N VAL A 408 -2.90 12.02 -14.23
CA VAL A 408 -1.65 11.41 -14.72
C VAL A 408 -0.42 11.91 -13.95
N ILE A 409 -0.22 13.22 -13.82
CA ILE A 409 0.94 13.79 -13.12
C ILE A 409 0.89 13.52 -11.62
N GLY A 410 -0.31 13.63 -11.01
CA GLY A 410 -0.54 13.31 -9.62
C GLY A 410 -0.10 11.88 -9.29
N GLY A 411 -0.51 10.90 -10.10
CA GLY A 411 -0.09 9.50 -9.95
C GLY A 411 1.43 9.30 -10.09
N LEU A 412 2.10 10.06 -10.96
CA LEU A 412 3.56 9.99 -11.14
C LEU A 412 4.35 10.67 -10.00
N PHE A 413 3.77 11.66 -9.32
CA PHE A 413 4.42 12.39 -8.24
C PHE A 413 4.34 11.70 -6.87
N LEU A 414 3.47 10.70 -6.72
CA LEU A 414 3.44 9.83 -5.54
C LEU A 414 4.80 9.16 -5.29
N ASP A 415 5.09 8.81 -4.03
CA ASP A 415 6.33 8.12 -3.64
C ASP A 415 6.58 6.86 -4.47
N ARG A 416 5.51 6.11 -4.72
CA ARG A 416 5.45 5.01 -5.70
C ARG A 416 4.53 5.45 -6.85
N PRO A 417 5.04 5.54 -8.09
CA PRO A 417 4.23 6.01 -9.20
C PRO A 417 3.08 5.03 -9.49
N LEU A 418 1.86 5.55 -9.57
CA LEU A 418 0.65 4.81 -9.88
C LEU A 418 0.09 5.19 -11.25
N TYR A 419 -0.65 4.27 -11.84
CA TYR A 419 -1.36 4.47 -13.09
C TYR A 419 -2.70 5.15 -12.82
N TYR A 420 -2.98 6.24 -13.54
CA TYR A 420 -4.27 6.92 -13.50
C TYR A 420 -5.31 6.12 -14.30
N ASN A 421 -6.24 5.49 -13.58
CA ASN A 421 -7.25 4.59 -14.16
C ASN A 421 -8.61 5.27 -14.35
N ASN A 422 -8.79 6.49 -13.83
CA ASN A 422 -10.00 7.30 -13.94
C ASN A 422 -11.31 6.51 -13.69
N TYR A 423 -11.33 5.68 -12.64
CA TYR A 423 -12.48 4.84 -12.27
C TYR A 423 -12.95 3.83 -13.34
N ALA A 424 -12.19 3.58 -14.41
CA ALA A 424 -12.55 2.57 -15.41
C ALA A 424 -12.69 1.16 -14.82
N GLY A 425 -12.02 0.90 -13.69
CA GLY A 425 -12.15 -0.31 -12.89
C GLY A 425 -12.56 -0.05 -11.43
N GLY A 426 -13.27 1.06 -11.15
CA GLY A 426 -13.72 1.42 -9.79
C GLY A 426 -12.70 2.16 -8.93
N GLU A 427 -11.43 2.18 -9.31
CA GLU A 427 -10.37 2.91 -8.60
C GLU A 427 -9.83 4.09 -9.43
N LEU A 428 -9.49 5.20 -8.74
CA LEU A 428 -8.83 6.36 -9.33
C LEU A 428 -7.40 6.04 -9.77
N TYR A 429 -6.64 5.37 -8.89
CA TYR A 429 -5.26 4.98 -9.10
C TYR A 429 -5.10 3.48 -8.85
N ARG A 430 -4.31 2.82 -9.70
CA ARG A 430 -3.89 1.43 -9.51
C ARG A 430 -2.41 1.24 -9.81
N ASN A 431 -1.86 0.09 -9.46
CA ASN A 431 -0.50 -0.27 -9.86
C ASN A 431 -0.40 -0.41 -11.40
N PHE A 432 0.77 -0.04 -11.95
CA PHE A 432 1.09 -0.34 -13.34
C PHE A 432 1.15 -1.85 -13.54
N LYS A 433 0.42 -2.35 -14.52
CA LYS A 433 0.23 -3.79 -14.75
C LYS A 433 0.68 -4.23 -16.14
N SER A 434 0.63 -3.33 -17.13
CA SER A 434 0.90 -3.66 -18.53
C SER A 434 1.76 -2.61 -19.24
N ILE A 435 2.40 -3.00 -20.35
CA ILE A 435 3.11 -2.06 -21.22
C ILE A 435 2.13 -1.01 -21.80
N SER A 436 0.88 -1.38 -22.05
CA SER A 436 -0.15 -0.42 -22.49
C SER A 436 -0.32 0.72 -21.49
N ASP A 437 -0.33 0.43 -20.19
CA ASP A 437 -0.41 1.45 -19.14
C ASP A 437 0.76 2.44 -19.24
N ILE A 438 1.97 1.92 -19.47
CA ILE A 438 3.20 2.72 -19.61
C ILE A 438 3.15 3.57 -20.89
N ILE A 439 2.70 3.02 -22.01
CA ILE A 439 2.59 3.75 -23.29
C ILE A 439 1.55 4.87 -23.18
N GLN A 440 0.38 4.59 -22.62
CA GLN A 440 -0.67 5.59 -22.43
C GLN A 440 -0.20 6.73 -21.53
N THR A 441 0.39 6.39 -20.39
CA THR A 441 0.94 7.37 -19.45
C THR A 441 2.09 8.17 -20.07
N SER A 442 2.99 7.52 -20.82
CA SER A 442 4.07 8.23 -21.53
C SER A 442 3.51 9.20 -22.57
N SER A 443 2.50 8.78 -23.35
CA SER A 443 1.89 9.62 -24.37
C SER A 443 1.18 10.84 -23.76
N ALA A 444 0.51 10.66 -22.63
CA ALA A 444 -0.08 11.77 -21.88
C ALA A 444 1.00 12.70 -21.31
N LEU A 445 2.07 12.15 -20.74
CA LEU A 445 3.21 12.95 -20.24
C LEU A 445 3.89 13.72 -21.38
N ASP A 446 4.06 13.13 -22.55
CA ASP A 446 4.60 13.81 -23.74
C ASP A 446 3.71 14.98 -24.19
N GLN A 447 2.39 14.80 -24.15
CA GLN A 447 1.43 15.87 -24.43
C GLN A 447 1.55 17.02 -23.43
N ILE A 448 1.65 16.71 -22.13
CA ILE A 448 1.81 17.70 -21.06
C ILE A 448 3.11 18.49 -21.23
N ILE A 449 4.22 17.79 -21.49
CA ILE A 449 5.53 18.43 -21.71
C ILE A 449 5.48 19.34 -22.94
N ALA A 450 4.88 18.87 -24.04
CA ALA A 450 4.78 19.66 -25.27
C ALA A 450 3.87 20.89 -25.08
N LEU A 451 2.73 20.73 -24.40
CA LEU A 451 1.84 21.82 -24.02
C LEU A 451 2.59 22.88 -23.19
N ASP A 452 3.25 22.48 -22.11
CA ASP A 452 3.94 23.41 -21.21
C ASP A 452 5.12 24.14 -21.89
N LYS A 453 5.85 23.45 -22.77
CA LYS A 453 6.89 24.10 -23.61
C LYS A 453 6.30 25.22 -24.46
N VAL A 454 5.18 24.97 -25.12
CA VAL A 454 4.52 25.94 -26.00
C VAL A 454 3.94 27.10 -25.19
N LEU A 455 3.31 26.81 -24.04
CA LEU A 455 2.86 27.84 -23.10
C LEU A 455 4.01 28.71 -22.60
N GLY A 456 5.21 28.13 -22.43
CA GLY A 456 6.43 28.84 -22.05
C GLY A 456 6.94 29.84 -23.09
N LEU A 457 6.44 29.81 -24.32
CA LEU A 457 6.75 30.77 -25.38
C LEU A 457 5.73 31.91 -25.46
N LEU A 458 4.58 31.78 -24.80
CA LEU A 458 3.55 32.80 -24.81
C LEU A 458 3.89 33.90 -23.79
N ASP A 459 3.86 35.15 -24.22
CA ASP A 459 3.98 36.32 -23.35
C ASP A 459 2.60 36.63 -22.71
N VAL A 460 2.25 35.88 -21.66
CA VAL A 460 0.96 35.99 -20.97
C VAL A 460 1.13 36.59 -19.59
N ASP A 461 0.45 37.71 -19.33
CA ASP A 461 0.33 38.25 -17.98
C ASP A 461 -0.71 37.47 -17.17
N ILE A 462 -0.24 36.49 -16.41
CA ILE A 462 -1.09 35.65 -15.55
C ILE A 462 -1.79 36.47 -14.46
N ASN A 463 -1.23 37.62 -14.06
CA ASN A 463 -1.84 38.47 -13.03
C ASN A 463 -3.12 39.15 -13.49
N SER A 464 -3.36 39.21 -14.80
CA SER A 464 -4.59 39.75 -15.38
C SER A 464 -5.83 38.83 -15.20
N PHE A 465 -5.64 37.64 -14.62
CA PHE A 465 -6.72 36.72 -14.31
C PHE A 465 -7.49 37.15 -13.04
N GLU A 466 -8.77 37.50 -13.20
CA GLU A 466 -9.62 37.98 -12.09
C GLU A 466 -10.70 36.99 -11.64
N GLN A 467 -11.26 36.20 -12.56
CA GLN A 467 -12.46 35.40 -12.31
C GLN A 467 -12.50 34.13 -13.17
N GLY A 468 -12.93 33.01 -12.56
CA GLY A 468 -13.16 31.73 -13.23
C GLY A 468 -12.27 30.63 -12.65
N VAL A 469 -12.05 29.56 -13.41
CA VAL A 469 -11.06 28.52 -13.11
C VAL A 469 -9.99 28.58 -14.19
N LEU A 470 -8.76 28.86 -13.81
CA LEU A 470 -7.65 28.93 -14.77
C LEU A 470 -7.08 27.52 -15.02
N THR A 471 -7.33 27.01 -16.22
CA THR A 471 -6.71 25.82 -16.79
C THR A 471 -6.01 26.15 -18.12
N TYR A 472 -5.15 25.25 -18.60
CA TYR A 472 -4.53 25.39 -19.92
C TYR A 472 -5.58 25.55 -21.02
N LYS A 473 -6.72 24.84 -20.91
CA LYS A 473 -7.84 24.94 -21.86
C LYS A 473 -8.38 26.36 -21.89
N THR A 474 -8.72 26.90 -20.72
CA THR A 474 -9.25 28.26 -20.61
C THR A 474 -8.27 29.33 -21.05
N LEU A 475 -6.98 29.14 -20.78
CA LEU A 475 -5.94 30.08 -21.18
C LEU A 475 -5.81 30.14 -22.71
N ILE A 476 -5.62 28.97 -23.34
CA ILE A 476 -5.48 28.88 -24.81
C ILE A 476 -6.74 29.40 -25.50
N LEU A 477 -7.91 28.91 -25.09
CA LEU A 477 -9.17 29.22 -25.75
C LEU A 477 -9.61 30.67 -25.57
N THR A 478 -9.39 31.26 -24.40
CA THR A 478 -9.73 32.67 -24.17
C THR A 478 -8.82 33.60 -24.96
N LEU A 479 -7.51 33.32 -25.01
CA LEU A 479 -6.57 34.13 -25.79
C LEU A 479 -6.84 34.01 -27.29
N TRP A 480 -7.15 32.80 -27.77
CA TRP A 480 -7.57 32.57 -29.16
C TRP A 480 -8.83 33.36 -29.51
N ALA A 481 -9.88 33.24 -28.69
CA ALA A 481 -11.13 33.98 -28.89
C ALA A 481 -10.91 35.51 -28.88
N LYS A 482 -10.08 36.02 -27.96
CA LYS A 482 -9.73 37.44 -27.89
C LYS A 482 -8.99 37.92 -29.13
N ASN A 483 -8.05 37.14 -29.65
CA ASN A 483 -7.34 37.46 -30.89
C ASN A 483 -8.31 37.60 -32.07
N ARG A 484 -9.23 36.64 -32.26
CA ARG A 484 -10.23 36.67 -33.35
C ARG A 484 -11.27 37.77 -33.17
N LEU A 485 -11.57 38.15 -31.93
CA LEU A 485 -12.45 39.29 -31.60
C LEU A 485 -11.73 40.64 -31.62
N LYS A 486 -10.41 40.69 -31.89
CA LYS A 486 -9.57 41.90 -31.87
C LYS A 486 -9.57 42.62 -30.51
N LEU A 487 -9.61 41.86 -29.43
CA LEU A 487 -9.51 42.33 -28.05
C LEU A 487 -8.05 42.29 -27.55
N SER A 488 -7.76 42.95 -26.42
CA SER A 488 -6.46 42.87 -25.75
C SER A 488 -6.18 41.43 -25.31
N GLN A 489 -4.96 40.93 -25.53
CA GLN A 489 -4.55 39.54 -25.19
C GLN A 489 -4.23 39.37 -23.69
N THR A 490 -5.16 39.77 -22.83
CA THR A 490 -5.10 39.56 -21.36
C THR A 490 -5.99 38.37 -20.95
N LEU A 491 -5.93 37.95 -19.69
CA LEU A 491 -6.83 36.93 -19.12
C LEU A 491 -8.11 37.50 -18.49
N GLU A 492 -8.42 38.78 -18.76
CA GLU A 492 -9.69 39.38 -18.32
C GLU A 492 -10.90 38.68 -18.96
N PRO A 493 -12.03 38.49 -18.26
CA PRO A 493 -13.20 37.82 -18.82
C PRO A 493 -13.81 38.55 -20.03
N ILE A 494 -14.20 37.80 -21.06
CA ILE A 494 -14.86 38.31 -22.27
C ILE A 494 -16.34 38.59 -21.95
N ASP A 495 -16.87 39.72 -22.44
CA ASP A 495 -18.31 40.00 -22.36
C ASP A 495 -19.12 39.00 -23.22
N THR A 496 -20.15 38.40 -22.62
CA THR A 496 -20.96 37.36 -23.27
C THR A 496 -21.56 37.82 -24.60
N LYS A 497 -21.95 39.10 -24.75
CA LYS A 497 -22.53 39.62 -26.01
C LYS A 497 -21.49 39.66 -27.13
N VAL A 498 -20.24 39.95 -26.79
CA VAL A 498 -19.13 39.98 -27.75
C VAL A 498 -18.73 38.55 -28.10
N PHE A 499 -18.65 37.67 -27.09
CA PHE A 499 -18.32 36.26 -27.26
C PHE A 499 -19.28 35.52 -28.19
N LYS A 500 -20.59 35.85 -28.17
CA LYS A 500 -21.59 35.27 -29.09
C LYS A 500 -21.16 35.29 -30.56
N LYS A 501 -20.47 36.35 -31.01
CA LYS A 501 -19.98 36.45 -32.40
C LYS A 501 -18.94 35.38 -32.73
N PHE A 502 -18.01 35.15 -31.80
CA PHE A 502 -16.99 34.11 -31.94
C PHE A 502 -17.61 32.71 -31.88
N PHE A 503 -18.53 32.48 -30.93
CA PHE A 503 -19.23 31.20 -30.81
C PHE A 503 -20.01 30.83 -32.07
N ILE A 504 -20.72 31.80 -32.67
CA ILE A 504 -21.39 31.57 -33.95
C ILE A 504 -20.36 31.20 -35.00
N ALA A 505 -19.28 31.98 -35.18
CA ALA A 505 -18.23 31.69 -36.17
C ALA A 505 -17.61 30.30 -35.99
N LEU A 506 -17.47 29.82 -34.75
CA LEU A 506 -16.91 28.52 -34.42
C LEU A 506 -17.79 27.34 -34.86
N PHE A 507 -19.13 27.48 -34.77
CA PHE A 507 -20.10 26.40 -35.01
C PHE A 507 -21.03 26.62 -36.22
N SER A 508 -20.86 27.68 -37.02
CA SER A 508 -21.83 28.13 -38.04
C SER A 508 -21.80 27.39 -39.39
N THR A 509 -21.16 26.22 -39.49
CA THR A 509 -21.15 25.42 -40.73
C THR A 509 -21.71 24.02 -40.50
N SER A 510 -22.99 23.89 -40.83
CA SER A 510 -23.81 22.67 -40.82
C SER A 510 -23.55 21.80 -42.07
N ASP A 511 -22.38 21.19 -42.19
CA ASP A 511 -22.16 20.06 -43.11
C ASP A 511 -21.13 19.08 -42.52
N TYR A 512 -21.66 18.09 -41.79
CA TYR A 512 -20.98 17.14 -40.90
C TYR A 512 -20.04 16.10 -41.57
N SER A 513 -19.27 16.45 -42.61
CA SER A 513 -18.35 15.47 -43.21
C SER A 513 -16.98 15.97 -43.67
N ARG A 514 -16.71 17.28 -43.66
CA ARG A 514 -15.39 17.83 -44.08
C ARG A 514 -14.86 19.00 -43.23
N THR A 515 -15.48 19.32 -42.10
CA THR A 515 -15.28 20.59 -41.37
C THR A 515 -14.48 20.50 -40.07
N ASP A 516 -14.21 19.31 -39.52
CA ASP A 516 -13.38 19.11 -38.31
C ASP A 516 -11.98 19.77 -38.40
N GLN A 517 -11.55 20.11 -39.62
CA GLN A 517 -10.24 20.71 -39.89
C GLN A 517 -10.21 22.24 -39.79
N ILE A 518 -11.31 22.98 -40.00
CA ILE A 518 -11.24 24.45 -40.11
C ILE A 518 -10.97 25.12 -38.74
N PRO A 519 -11.73 24.84 -37.66
CA PRO A 519 -11.43 25.41 -36.35
C PRO A 519 -10.05 25.00 -35.83
N LEU A 520 -9.66 23.75 -36.10
CA LEU A 520 -8.35 23.24 -35.73
C LEU A 520 -7.21 23.93 -36.49
N GLN A 521 -7.35 24.11 -37.80
CA GLN A 521 -6.37 24.84 -38.61
C GLN A 521 -6.25 26.30 -38.17
N ASP A 522 -7.37 26.96 -37.86
CA ASP A 522 -7.35 28.35 -37.36
C ASP A 522 -6.65 28.46 -36.00
N LEU A 523 -6.92 27.52 -35.08
CA LEU A 523 -6.28 27.47 -33.78
C LEU A 523 -4.77 27.20 -33.91
N VAL A 524 -4.36 26.29 -34.78
CA VAL A 524 -2.95 25.99 -35.07
C VAL A 524 -2.25 27.22 -35.67
N LEU A 525 -2.90 27.90 -36.60
CA LEU A 525 -2.36 29.11 -37.24
C LEU A 525 -2.20 30.25 -36.22
N TRP A 526 -3.20 30.49 -35.37
CA TRP A 526 -3.08 31.45 -34.27
C TRP A 526 -1.94 31.09 -33.30
N MET A 527 -1.82 29.82 -32.92
CA MET A 527 -0.72 29.38 -32.04
C MET A 527 0.65 29.65 -32.69
N SER A 528 0.80 29.31 -33.98
CA SER A 528 2.00 29.58 -34.78
C SER A 528 2.36 31.07 -34.80
N GLU A 529 1.37 31.94 -35.02
CA GLU A 529 1.55 33.40 -35.02
C GLU A 529 2.03 33.94 -33.65
N VAL A 530 1.47 33.45 -32.54
CA VAL A 530 1.78 33.98 -31.21
C VAL A 530 3.09 33.41 -30.66
N THR A 531 3.44 32.17 -30.99
CA THR A 531 4.68 31.54 -30.50
C THR A 531 5.86 31.74 -31.44
N GLY A 532 5.64 32.22 -32.66
CA GLY A 532 6.68 32.37 -33.69
C GLY A 532 7.25 31.04 -34.19
N MET A 533 6.51 29.93 -34.02
CA MET A 533 6.90 28.58 -34.48
C MET A 533 6.19 28.26 -35.77
N ASN A 534 6.84 27.59 -36.73
CA ASN A 534 6.11 27.15 -37.93
C ASN A 534 5.15 26.00 -37.60
N GLU A 535 4.07 25.88 -38.37
CA GLU A 535 3.05 24.84 -38.17
C GLU A 535 3.63 23.41 -38.25
N THR A 536 4.72 23.22 -39.00
CA THR A 536 5.43 21.94 -39.12
C THR A 536 6.33 21.60 -37.94
N ASP A 537 6.64 22.59 -37.10
CA ASP A 537 7.57 22.46 -35.98
C ASP A 537 6.85 22.04 -34.68
N PHE A 538 5.52 22.04 -34.67
CA PHE A 538 4.74 21.52 -33.55
C PHE A 538 4.98 20.01 -33.40
N GLU A 539 5.48 19.61 -32.22
CA GLU A 539 5.60 18.20 -31.87
C GLU A 539 4.23 17.50 -32.04
N ASN A 540 4.21 16.29 -32.61
CA ASN A 540 2.98 15.50 -32.82
C ASN A 540 2.12 15.39 -31.55
N ALA A 541 2.75 15.39 -30.38
CA ALA A 541 2.09 15.39 -29.08
C ALA A 541 1.25 16.65 -28.87
N PHE A 542 1.78 17.84 -29.16
CA PHE A 542 1.04 19.10 -29.02
C PHE A 542 -0.11 19.23 -30.02
N ALA A 543 0.11 18.83 -31.28
CA ALA A 543 -0.97 18.82 -32.28
C ALA A 543 -2.17 17.96 -31.84
N LYS A 544 -1.89 16.85 -31.14
CA LYS A 544 -2.94 16.00 -30.55
C LYS A 544 -3.70 16.70 -29.42
N VAL A 545 -3.02 17.52 -28.59
CA VAL A 545 -3.68 18.34 -27.55
C VAL A 545 -4.69 19.30 -28.17
N LEU A 546 -4.29 20.04 -29.22
CA LEU A 546 -5.17 20.98 -29.91
C LEU A 546 -6.35 20.26 -30.58
N SER A 547 -6.11 19.12 -31.23
CA SER A 547 -7.17 18.31 -31.83
C SER A 547 -8.17 17.80 -30.81
N ASN A 548 -7.70 17.32 -29.65
CA ASN A 548 -8.57 16.86 -28.56
C ASN A 548 -9.41 18.02 -28.00
N LEU A 549 -8.82 19.20 -27.86
CA LEU A 549 -9.49 20.38 -27.33
C LEU A 549 -10.62 20.88 -28.27
N ILE A 550 -10.43 20.85 -29.59
CA ILE A 550 -11.52 21.13 -30.54
C ILE A 550 -12.63 20.08 -30.46
N LYS A 551 -12.27 18.78 -30.42
CA LYS A 551 -13.27 17.70 -30.29
C LYS A 551 -14.08 17.82 -29.00
N GLU A 552 -13.45 18.23 -27.91
CA GLU A 552 -14.13 18.49 -26.63
C GLU A 552 -15.11 19.65 -26.75
N LEU A 553 -14.71 20.77 -27.38
CA LEU A 553 -15.61 21.89 -27.65
C LEU A 553 -16.81 21.49 -28.53
N GLU A 554 -16.58 20.68 -29.56
CA GLU A 554 -17.64 20.16 -30.42
C GLU A 554 -18.58 19.23 -29.65
N ALA A 555 -18.05 18.33 -28.82
CA ALA A 555 -18.85 17.41 -28.03
C ALA A 555 -19.74 18.15 -27.01
N GLU A 556 -19.23 19.19 -26.35
CA GLU A 556 -19.97 19.94 -25.33
C GLU A 556 -20.93 20.99 -25.93
N TYR A 557 -20.51 21.72 -26.96
CA TYR A 557 -21.19 22.95 -27.36
C TYR A 557 -21.85 22.93 -28.74
N SER A 558 -21.58 21.93 -29.60
CA SER A 558 -22.12 21.92 -30.97
C SER A 558 -23.65 21.97 -31.06
N ARG A 559 -24.36 21.52 -30.02
CA ARG A 559 -25.83 21.49 -29.95
C ARG A 559 -26.44 22.71 -29.25
N VAL A 560 -25.62 23.62 -28.71
CA VAL A 560 -26.09 24.77 -27.95
C VAL A 560 -26.47 25.90 -28.89
N ALA A 561 -27.71 26.37 -28.79
CA ALA A 561 -28.16 27.52 -29.56
C ALA A 561 -27.41 28.80 -29.11
N PRO A 562 -26.90 29.64 -30.03
CA PRO A 562 -26.16 30.87 -29.68
C PRO A 562 -26.92 31.85 -28.79
N GLU A 563 -28.26 31.81 -28.82
CA GLU A 563 -29.12 32.61 -27.96
C GLU A 563 -29.02 32.22 -26.48
N ASN A 564 -28.77 30.92 -26.21
CA ASN A 564 -28.80 30.29 -24.88
C ASN A 564 -27.42 30.18 -24.20
N ILE A 565 -26.44 30.95 -24.67
CA ILE A 565 -25.10 31.00 -24.07
C ILE A 565 -25.20 31.61 -22.66
N ASP A 566 -24.96 30.79 -21.65
CA ASP A 566 -24.81 31.19 -20.26
C ASP A 566 -23.35 30.92 -19.81
N PRO A 567 -22.62 31.94 -19.34
CA PRO A 567 -21.25 31.82 -18.81
C PRO A 567 -21.05 30.69 -17.79
N ARG A 568 -22.09 30.30 -17.03
CA ARG A 568 -21.98 29.24 -16.02
C ARG A 568 -21.81 27.84 -16.60
N PHE A 569 -22.24 27.62 -17.83
CA PHE A 569 -22.20 26.32 -18.50
C PHE A 569 -21.15 26.26 -19.61
N ILE A 570 -20.27 27.26 -19.69
CA ILE A 570 -19.15 27.32 -20.64
C ILE A 570 -17.85 27.50 -19.86
N PRO A 571 -17.39 26.48 -19.12
CA PRO A 571 -16.17 26.55 -18.31
C PRO A 571 -14.89 26.69 -19.15
N HIS A 572 -14.94 26.39 -20.46
CA HIS A 572 -13.79 26.42 -21.37
C HIS A 572 -13.30 27.82 -21.75
N PHE A 573 -14.08 28.87 -21.48
CA PHE A 573 -13.72 30.26 -21.77
C PHE A 573 -13.95 31.14 -20.54
N LEU A 574 -13.08 32.15 -20.33
CA LEU A 574 -13.27 33.13 -19.26
C LEU A 574 -14.34 34.14 -19.71
N LEU A 575 -15.56 33.98 -19.21
CA LEU A 575 -16.71 34.82 -19.54
C LEU A 575 -17.19 35.63 -18.34
N ARG A 576 -17.57 36.88 -18.57
CA ARG A 576 -18.07 37.76 -17.51
C ARG A 576 -19.43 37.26 -17.04
N THR A 577 -19.53 36.83 -15.79
CA THR A 577 -20.83 36.48 -15.20
C THR A 577 -21.59 37.77 -14.87
N SER A 578 -22.87 37.86 -15.28
CA SER A 578 -23.68 38.99 -14.81
C SER A 578 -23.84 38.85 -13.30
N LYS A 579 -23.26 39.79 -12.52
CA LYS A 579 -23.58 39.91 -11.10
C LYS A 579 -25.10 39.97 -10.99
N LYS A 580 -25.72 38.99 -10.32
CA LYS A 580 -27.10 39.13 -9.87
C LYS A 580 -27.15 40.41 -9.03
N LYS A 581 -28.00 41.35 -9.43
CA LYS A 581 -28.49 42.39 -8.54
C LYS A 581 -29.21 41.74 -7.37
#